data_AF-A0A0G1WC89-F1
#
_entry.id   AF-A0A0G1WC89-F1
#
_cell.length_a   1.000
_cell.length_b   1.000
_cell.length_c   1.000
_cell.angle_alpha   90.00
_cell.angle_beta   90.00
_cell.angle_gamma   90.00
#
_symmetry.space_group_name_H-M   'P 1'
#
loop_
_entity.id
_entity.type
_entity.pdbx_description
1 polymer ?
#
loop_
_entity_poly.entity_id
_entity_poly.type
_entity_poly.pdbx_seq_one_letter_code
_entity_poly.pdbx_strand_id
1 'polypeptide(L)'
;MAQKSTGKVRDVISDYWKHTKRYPFLVGALLCTGIVIQAAVVIAPLYLKEFVDIIASTNPAESTPRLTIVLGFFSFFAFMAWGLRRVQFYFIALLETRVMADLNASSFAYIINHSYHFFVSNFVGSLVRRVTRYAKSYE
;
A
#
# COMPACT_ATOMS: atom_id res chain seq x y z
N MET A 1 28.70 -8.61 30.34
CA MET A 1 28.35 -9.17 29.02
C MET A 1 26.85 -8.97 28.81
N ALA A 2 26.45 -8.01 27.99
CA ALA A 2 25.03 -7.69 27.79
C ALA A 2 24.41 -8.71 26.83
N GLN A 3 23.46 -9.49 27.34
CA GLN A 3 22.68 -10.46 26.58
C GLN A 3 21.90 -9.73 25.48
N LYS A 4 22.38 -9.85 24.24
CA LYS A 4 21.75 -9.28 23.06
C LYS A 4 20.49 -10.11 22.78
N SER A 5 19.39 -9.75 23.42
CA SER A 5 18.06 -10.26 23.07
C SER A 5 17.85 -10.00 21.58
N THR A 6 17.97 -11.05 20.77
CA THR A 6 17.60 -11.01 19.37
C THR A 6 16.09 -10.81 19.33
N GLY A 7 15.66 -9.55 19.25
CA GLY A 7 14.25 -9.23 19.01
C GLY A 7 13.79 -10.05 17.82
N LYS A 8 12.81 -10.92 18.03
CA LYS A 8 12.34 -11.81 16.96
C LYS A 8 11.67 -10.91 15.94
N VAL A 9 11.95 -11.11 14.65
CA VAL A 9 11.31 -10.34 13.55
C VAL A 9 9.78 -10.32 13.71
N ARG A 10 9.22 -11.41 14.23
CA ARG A 10 7.80 -11.53 14.60
C ARG A 10 7.32 -10.43 15.54
N ASP A 11 8.11 -10.02 16.52
CA ASP A 11 7.73 -9.03 17.52
C ASP A 11 7.68 -7.63 16.90
N VAL A 12 8.58 -7.34 15.95
CA VAL A 12 8.56 -6.10 15.13
C VAL A 12 7.32 -6.05 14.24
N ILE A 13 7.04 -7.14 13.51
CA ILE A 13 5.86 -7.22 12.65
C ILE A 13 4.57 -7.09 13.48
N SER A 14 4.53 -7.73 14.65
CA SER A 14 3.41 -7.63 15.59
C SER A 14 3.20 -6.19 16.07
N ASP A 15 4.28 -5.46 16.37
CA ASP A 15 4.17 -4.05 16.78
C ASP A 15 3.71 -3.13 15.65
N TYR A 16 4.22 -3.31 14.43
CA TYR A 16 3.72 -2.60 13.25
C TYR A 16 2.22 -2.86 13.06
N TRP A 17 1.79 -4.12 13.14
CA TRP A 17 0.40 -4.49 12.97
C TRP A 17 -0.54 -3.84 14.01
N LYS A 18 -0.08 -3.67 15.27
CA LYS A 18 -0.84 -2.95 16.30
C LYS A 18 -1.07 -1.49 15.92
N HIS A 19 -0.06 -0.82 15.36
CA HIS A 19 -0.17 0.58 14.93
C HIS A 19 -1.00 0.70 13.65
N THR A 20 -0.82 -0.20 12.67
CA THR A 20 -1.63 -0.23 11.43
C THR A 20 -3.12 -0.45 11.72
N LYS A 21 -3.46 -1.34 12.67
CA LYS A 21 -4.85 -1.63 13.06
C LYS A 21 -5.62 -0.43 13.64
N ARG A 22 -4.94 0.64 14.06
CA ARG A 22 -5.60 1.89 14.49
C ARG A 22 -6.29 2.61 13.33
N TYR A 23 -5.95 2.27 12.09
CA TYR A 23 -6.49 2.89 10.89
C TYR A 23 -7.31 1.89 10.04
N PRO A 24 -8.38 1.27 10.58
CA PRO A 24 -9.13 0.22 9.88
C PRO A 24 -9.80 0.74 8.61
N PHE A 25 -10.19 2.02 8.59
CA PHE A 25 -10.76 2.66 7.41
C PHE A 25 -9.75 2.76 6.26
N LEU A 26 -8.50 3.15 6.55
CA LEU A 26 -7.45 3.26 5.53
C LEU A 26 -7.08 1.88 4.97
N VAL A 27 -6.93 0.89 5.85
CA VAL A 27 -6.67 -0.50 5.45
C VAL A 27 -7.83 -1.05 4.63
N GLY A 28 -9.07 -0.83 5.06
CA GLY A 28 -10.27 -1.23 4.32
C GLY A 28 -10.34 -0.59 2.94
N ALA A 29 -10.13 0.72 2.83
CA ALA A 29 -10.10 1.44 1.56
C ALA A 29 -9.01 0.90 0.61
N LEU A 30 -7.83 0.57 1.14
CA LEU A 30 -6.70 0.04 0.37
C LEU A 30 -6.99 -1.39 -0.14
N LEU A 31 -7.63 -2.24 0.68
CA LEU A 31 -8.09 -3.56 0.27
C LEU A 31 -9.20 -3.48 -0.78
N CYS A 32 -10.21 -2.64 -0.56
CA CYS A 32 -11.30 -2.44 -1.51
C CYS A 32 -10.81 -1.91 -2.85
N THR A 33 -9.98 -0.86 -2.86
CA THR A 33 -9.40 -0.31 -4.09
C THR A 33 -8.53 -1.34 -4.80
N GLY A 34 -7.72 -2.11 -4.06
CA GLY A 34 -6.93 -3.20 -4.61
C GLY A 34 -7.78 -4.26 -5.33
N ILE A 35 -8.86 -4.74 -4.70
CA ILE A 35 -9.76 -5.73 -5.30
C ILE A 35 -10.39 -5.20 -6.60
N VAL A 36 -10.90 -3.96 -6.59
CA VAL A 36 -11.54 -3.36 -7.76
C VAL A 36 -10.54 -3.13 -8.89
N ILE A 37 -9.31 -2.72 -8.58
CA ILE A 37 -8.24 -2.57 -9.59
C ILE A 37 -7.94 -3.91 -10.25
N GLN A 38 -7.78 -4.98 -9.46
CA GLN A 38 -7.47 -6.30 -10.02
C GLN A 38 -8.63 -6.82 -10.89
N ALA A 39 -9.87 -6.65 -10.45
CA ALA A 39 -11.03 -6.98 -11.26
C ALA A 39 -11.03 -6.22 -12.60
N ALA A 40 -10.80 -4.91 -12.57
CA ALA A 40 -10.76 -4.08 -13.78
C ALA A 40 -9.62 -4.47 -14.74
N VAL A 41 -8.44 -4.82 -14.21
CA VAL A 41 -7.28 -5.26 -15.01
C VAL A 41 -7.54 -6.62 -15.67
N VAL A 42 -8.27 -7.53 -15.01
CA VAL A 42 -8.64 -8.84 -15.59
C VAL A 42 -9.78 -8.71 -16.60
N ILE A 43 -10.72 -7.79 -16.38
CA ILE A 43 -11.87 -7.57 -17.27
C ILE A 43 -11.47 -6.88 -18.58
N ALA A 44 -10.56 -5.90 -18.54
CA ALA A 44 -10.13 -5.15 -19.72
C ALA A 44 -9.70 -6.04 -20.92
N PRO A 45 -8.81 -7.04 -20.78
CA PRO A 45 -8.39 -7.89 -21.90
C PRO A 45 -9.50 -8.76 -22.49
N LEU A 46 -10.59 -9.03 -21.75
CA LEU A 46 -11.75 -9.76 -22.29
C LEU A 46 -12.43 -8.95 -23.40
N TYR A 47 -12.55 -7.63 -23.23
CA TYR A 47 -13.08 -6.74 -24.25
C TYR A 47 -12.12 -6.61 -25.44
N LEU A 48 -10.81 -6.64 -25.20
CA LEU A 48 -9.83 -6.65 -26.30
C LEU A 48 -9.93 -7.94 -27.12
N LYS A 49 -10.18 -9.08 -26.48
CA LYS A 49 -10.46 -10.35 -27.18
C LYS A 49 -11.71 -10.23 -28.05
N GLU A 50 -12.82 -9.75 -27.48
CA GLU A 50 -14.07 -9.58 -28.25
C GLU A 50 -13.88 -8.63 -29.45
N PHE A 51 -13.09 -7.57 -29.28
CA PHE A 51 -12.74 -6.67 -30.38
C PHE A 51 -12.03 -7.38 -31.53
N VAL A 52 -11.05 -8.25 -31.23
CA VAL A 52 -10.34 -9.04 -32.24
C VAL A 52 -11.28 -10.06 -32.90
N ASP A 53 -12.14 -10.72 -32.13
CA ASP A 53 -13.10 -11.70 -32.65
C ASP A 53 -14.11 -11.06 -33.62
N ILE A 54 -14.56 -9.83 -33.35
CA ILE A 54 -15.47 -9.08 -34.24
C ILE A 54 -14.78 -8.73 -35.58
N ILE A 55 -13.52 -8.29 -35.52
CA ILE A 55 -12.74 -7.97 -36.73
C ILE A 55 -12.49 -9.22 -37.58
N ALA A 56 -12.27 -10.37 -36.95
CA ALA A 56 -11.96 -11.62 -37.64
C ALA A 56 -13.19 -12.29 -38.29
N SER A 57 -14.43 -11.96 -37.87
CA SER A 57 -15.64 -12.72 -38.22
C SER A 57 -16.68 -11.99 -39.09
N THR A 58 -16.58 -10.66 -39.28
CA THR A 58 -17.72 -9.87 -39.82
C THR A 58 -17.39 -9.01 -41.05
N ASN A 59 -18.36 -8.86 -41.96
CA ASN A 59 -18.30 -8.00 -43.15
C ASN A 59 -18.35 -6.50 -42.73
N PRO A 60 -17.61 -5.56 -43.36
CA PRO A 60 -17.29 -4.23 -42.81
C PRO A 60 -18.46 -3.28 -42.47
N ALA A 61 -19.65 -3.49 -43.04
CA ALA A 61 -20.73 -2.51 -43.01
C ALA A 61 -21.57 -2.49 -41.71
N GLU A 62 -21.62 -3.60 -40.95
CA GLU A 62 -22.44 -3.69 -39.72
C GLU A 62 -21.61 -3.71 -38.42
N SER A 63 -20.29 -3.70 -38.53
CA SER A 63 -19.37 -3.93 -37.40
C SER A 63 -18.98 -2.66 -36.64
N THR A 64 -19.09 -1.48 -37.25
CA THR A 64 -18.62 -0.20 -36.68
C THR A 64 -19.27 0.18 -35.34
N PRO A 65 -20.61 0.11 -35.15
CA PRO A 65 -21.22 0.47 -33.87
C PRO A 65 -20.86 -0.51 -32.76
N ARG A 66 -20.69 -1.80 -33.07
CA ARG A 66 -20.31 -2.80 -32.07
C ARG A 66 -18.85 -2.67 -31.64
N LEU A 67 -17.95 -2.39 -32.58
CA LEU A 67 -16.52 -2.17 -32.30
C LEU A 67 -16.29 -0.94 -31.41
N THR A 68 -17.01 0.16 -31.66
CA THR A 68 -16.89 1.39 -30.86
C THR A 68 -17.37 1.17 -29.42
N ILE A 69 -18.44 0.40 -29.21
CA ILE A 69 -18.93 0.04 -27.87
C ILE A 69 -17.89 -0.79 -27.11
N VAL A 70 -17.36 -1.85 -27.73
CA VAL A 70 -16.36 -2.75 -27.10
C VAL A 70 -15.08 -1.97 -26.74
N LEU A 71 -14.60 -1.12 -27.64
CA LEU A 71 -13.43 -0.28 -27.38
C LEU A 71 -13.71 0.77 -26.28
N GLY A 72 -14.94 1.29 -26.22
CA GLY A 72 -15.40 2.18 -25.17
C GLY A 72 -15.36 1.51 -23.80
N PHE A 73 -15.85 0.27 -23.67
CA PHE A 73 -15.75 -0.50 -22.43
C PHE A 73 -14.30 -0.79 -22.04
N PHE A 74 -13.47 -1.23 -23.00
CA PHE A 74 -12.04 -1.43 -22.76
C PHE A 74 -11.38 -0.16 -22.20
N SER A 75 -11.59 0.98 -22.86
CA SER A 75 -11.04 2.27 -22.44
C SER A 75 -11.54 2.67 -21.06
N PHE A 76 -12.84 2.48 -20.78
CA PHE A 76 -13.44 2.76 -19.49
C PHE A 76 -12.80 1.94 -18.36
N PHE A 77 -12.68 0.61 -18.51
CA PHE A 77 -12.07 -0.24 -17.49
C PHE A 77 -10.58 0.06 -17.30
N ALA A 78 -9.85 0.31 -18.39
CA ALA A 78 -8.44 0.68 -18.33
C ALA A 78 -8.23 2.02 -17.61
N PHE A 79 -9.05 3.03 -17.92
CA PHE A 79 -9.00 4.34 -17.30
C PHE A 79 -9.43 4.29 -15.82
N MET A 80 -10.48 3.53 -15.50
CA MET A 80 -10.93 3.29 -14.13
C MET A 80 -9.83 2.63 -13.30
N ALA A 81 -9.17 1.58 -13.81
CA ALA A 81 -8.06 0.94 -13.12
C ALA A 81 -6.88 1.91 -12.89
N TRP A 82 -6.57 2.75 -13.88
CA TRP A 82 -5.54 3.77 -13.76
C TRP A 82 -5.90 4.82 -12.69
N GLY A 83 -7.12 5.34 -12.70
CA GLY A 83 -7.61 6.31 -11.72
C GLY A 83 -7.61 5.75 -10.30
N LEU A 84 -8.12 4.52 -10.13
CA LEU A 84 -8.12 3.84 -8.83
C LEU A 84 -6.70 3.60 -8.30
N ARG A 85 -5.72 3.30 -9.16
CA ARG A 85 -4.31 3.21 -8.73
C ARG A 85 -3.81 4.53 -8.15
N ARG A 86 -4.18 5.69 -8.71
CA ARG A 86 -3.81 7.00 -8.14
C ARG A 86 -4.39 7.20 -6.76
N VAL A 87 -5.66 6.83 -6.58
CA VAL A 87 -6.34 6.89 -5.28
C VAL A 87 -5.69 5.93 -4.28
N GLN A 88 -5.32 4.72 -4.71
CA GLN A 88 -4.63 3.74 -3.88
C GLN A 88 -3.27 4.26 -3.38
N PHE A 89 -2.46 4.88 -4.25
CA PHE A 89 -1.19 5.49 -3.84
C PHE A 89 -1.38 6.58 -2.78
N TYR A 90 -2.42 7.40 -2.91
CA TYR A 90 -2.75 8.40 -1.90
C TYR A 90 -3.08 7.75 -0.54
N PHE A 91 -3.89 6.69 -0.52
CA PHE A 91 -4.21 5.97 0.71
C PHE A 91 -3.01 5.27 1.34
N ILE A 92 -2.11 4.69 0.53
CA ILE A 92 -0.86 4.07 0.98
C ILE A 92 0.00 5.14 1.69
N ALA A 93 0.29 6.25 1.00
CA ALA A 93 1.12 7.32 1.56
C ALA A 93 0.53 7.92 2.85
N LEU A 94 -0.79 8.09 2.91
CA LEU A 94 -1.48 8.53 4.12
C LEU A 94 -1.35 7.53 5.27
N LEU A 95 -1.51 6.23 5.00
CA LEU A 95 -1.40 5.18 6.00
C LEU A 95 0.03 5.09 6.54
N GLU A 96 1.01 5.03 5.65
CA GLU A 96 2.44 4.97 6.00
C GLU A 96 2.86 6.17 6.83
N THR A 97 2.55 7.39 6.39
CA THR A 97 2.93 8.61 7.12
C THR A 97 2.34 8.62 8.52
N ARG A 98 1.06 8.24 8.69
CA ARG A 98 0.40 8.21 10.00
C ARG A 98 0.97 7.13 10.91
N VAL A 99 1.17 5.92 10.40
CA VAL A 99 1.73 4.81 11.19
C VAL A 99 3.18 5.11 11.58
N MET A 100 3.99 5.66 10.67
CA MET A 100 5.37 6.06 10.96
C MET A 100 5.43 7.18 12.01
N ALA A 101 4.51 8.14 11.97
CA ALA A 101 4.41 9.17 13.00
C ALA A 101 4.11 8.56 14.38
N ASP A 102 3.16 7.63 14.44
CA ASP A 102 2.82 6.92 15.68
C ASP A 102 3.99 6.07 16.20
N LEU A 103 4.68 5.34 15.33
CA LEU A 103 5.86 4.53 15.69
C LEU A 103 6.98 5.40 16.26
N ASN A 104 7.24 6.57 15.67
CA ASN A 104 8.22 7.53 16.18
C ASN A 104 7.80 8.07 17.56
N ALA A 105 6.54 8.48 17.72
CA ALA A 105 6.02 9.02 18.98
C ALA A 105 6.09 7.97 20.11
N SER A 106 5.62 6.75 19.85
CA SER A 106 5.67 5.63 20.80
C SER A 106 7.11 5.26 21.17
N SER A 107 8.02 5.22 20.20
CA SER A 107 9.44 4.91 20.43
C SER A 107 10.13 6.00 21.27
N PHE A 108 9.83 7.26 20.99
CA PHE A 108 10.37 8.38 21.75
C PHE A 108 9.86 8.39 23.19
N ALA A 109 8.55 8.20 23.38
CA ALA A 109 7.93 8.08 24.70
C ALA A 109 8.51 6.92 25.51
N TYR A 110 8.85 5.79 24.87
CA TYR A 110 9.53 4.68 25.54
C TYR A 110 10.96 5.05 25.99
N ILE A 111 11.74 5.70 25.11
CA ILE A 111 13.15 6.03 25.40
C ILE A 111 13.27 7.07 26.51
N ILE A 112 12.44 8.12 26.49
CA ILE A 112 12.57 9.24 27.44
C ILE A 112 12.29 8.82 28.89
N ASN A 113 11.58 7.71 29.10
CA ASN A 113 11.31 7.13 30.41
C ASN A 113 12.47 6.27 30.96
N HIS A 114 13.60 6.18 30.25
CA HIS A 114 14.75 5.42 30.71
C HIS A 114 15.63 6.22 31.70
N SER A 115 16.52 5.53 32.42
CA SER A 115 17.30 6.13 33.49
C SER A 115 18.44 7.00 32.96
N TYR A 116 18.93 7.94 33.76
CA TYR A 116 20.11 8.73 33.41
C TYR A 116 21.31 7.85 33.02
N HIS A 117 21.53 6.74 33.73
CA HIS A 117 22.59 5.79 33.41
C HIS A 117 22.47 5.20 31.99
N PHE A 118 21.24 4.95 31.49
CA PHE A 118 21.04 4.51 30.12
C PHE A 118 21.55 5.54 29.10
N PHE A 119 21.30 6.84 29.35
CA PHE A 119 21.75 7.91 28.45
C PHE A 119 23.24 8.19 28.52
N VAL A 120 23.87 8.01 29.69
CA VAL A 120 25.33 8.11 29.83
C VAL A 120 26.04 6.94 29.15
N SER A 121 25.43 5.75 29.16
CA SER A 121 26.02 4.53 28.57
C SER A 121 25.73 4.34 27.08
N ASN A 122 24.83 5.13 26.48
CA ASN A 122 24.47 5.03 25.07
C ASN A 122 24.61 6.39 24.37
N PHE A 123 25.37 6.43 23.28
CA PHE A 123 25.48 7.65 22.48
C PHE A 123 24.12 8.05 21.88
N VAL A 124 23.66 9.27 22.17
CA VAL A 124 22.33 9.77 21.78
C VAL A 124 22.08 9.66 20.28
N GLY A 125 23.07 9.97 19.43
CA GLY A 125 22.92 9.87 17.98
C GLY A 125 22.63 8.44 17.50
N SER A 126 23.12 7.41 18.20
CA SER A 126 22.82 6.01 17.89
C SER A 126 21.37 5.63 18.23
N LEU A 127 20.81 6.22 19.29
CA LEU A 127 19.42 6.02 19.70
C LEU A 127 18.46 6.67 18.69
N VAL A 128 18.73 7.93 18.32
CA VAL A 128 17.94 8.64 17.29
C VAL A 128 17.94 7.86 15.99
N ARG A 129 19.11 7.44 15.50
CA ARG A 129 19.21 6.64 14.27
C ARG A 129 18.44 5.32 14.36
N ARG A 130 18.43 4.66 15.53
CA ARG A 130 17.68 3.41 15.74
C ARG A 130 16.17 3.64 15.64
N VAL A 131 15.64 4.70 16.27
CA VAL A 131 14.21 5.05 16.20
C VAL A 131 13.79 5.44 14.79
N THR A 132 14.54 6.34 14.14
CA THR A 132 14.22 6.77 12.79
C THR A 132 14.28 5.60 11.80
N ARG A 133 15.26 4.70 11.93
CA ARG A 133 15.35 3.50 11.09
C ARG A 133 14.18 2.56 11.36
N TYR A 134 13.78 2.37 12.62
CA TYR A 134 12.63 1.55 12.99
C TYR A 134 11.36 2.05 12.31
N ALA A 135 11.01 3.33 12.46
CA ALA A 135 9.84 3.89 11.80
C ALA A 135 9.94 3.84 10.26
N LYS A 136 11.11 4.19 9.68
CA LYS A 136 11.32 4.12 8.23
C LYS A 136 11.26 2.72 7.63
N SER A 137 11.44 1.67 8.41
CA SER A 137 11.33 0.29 7.91
C SER A 137 9.88 -0.22 7.84
N TYR A 138 8.89 0.68 7.99
CA TYR A 138 7.48 0.37 7.80
C TYR A 138 7.03 0.43 6.32
N GLU A 139 7.56 1.40 5.57
CA GLU A 139 7.44 1.52 4.10
C GLU A 139 8.53 0.67 3.42
#